data_AF-A0A381FHX1-F1
#
_entry.id   AF-A0A381FHX1-F1
#
_cell.length_a   1.000
_cell.length_b   1.000
_cell.length_c   1.000
_cell.angle_alpha   90.00
_cell.angle_beta   90.00
_cell.angle_gamma   90.00
#
_symmetry.space_group_name_H-M   'P 1'
#
loop_
_entity.id
_entity.type
_entity.pdbx_description
1 polymer ?
#
loop_
_entity_poly.entity_id
_entity_poly.type
_entity_poly.pdbx_seq_one_letter_code
_entity_poly.pdbx_strand_id
1 'polypeptide(L)'
;MKLYLYKIIFILVFIPNCLYQAQSKPNIGEPTLIPCSSYIQDDSIDRFIGTWEGNNNGKTLKLILKKEKIRDPNTGICYDLIFGFHKLIENGVETENSVQFDNTNYLNGKSTILGTTNTNNNSHLHLSVTHLSKNKNINIIISYIDSEHLKIDASKNFEGIKVNEPGKPPYDYSIAIPSDFTLTKQ
;
A
#
# COMPACT_ATOMS: atom_id res chain seq x y z
N MET A 1 62.81 -14.40 -37.27
CA MET A 1 63.30 -15.39 -36.28
C MET A 1 63.87 -14.66 -35.06
N LYS A 2 63.09 -14.56 -33.98
CA LYS A 2 63.51 -14.55 -32.56
C LYS A 2 62.26 -14.29 -31.69
N LEU A 3 61.85 -15.35 -30.98
CA LEU A 3 60.90 -15.37 -29.86
C LEU A 3 61.47 -14.59 -28.67
N TYR A 4 60.63 -13.84 -27.94
CA TYR A 4 60.70 -13.57 -26.48
C TYR A 4 59.29 -13.15 -26.01
N LEU A 5 58.44 -14.04 -25.51
CA LEU A 5 58.26 -14.50 -24.12
C LEU A 5 58.12 -13.40 -23.04
N TYR A 6 56.88 -13.31 -22.54
CA TYR A 6 56.45 -13.14 -21.14
C TYR A 6 56.60 -11.77 -20.42
N LYS A 7 55.43 -11.20 -20.05
CA LYS A 7 55.04 -10.95 -18.65
C LYS A 7 53.58 -10.46 -18.60
N ILE A 8 52.64 -11.40 -18.49
CA ILE A 8 51.26 -11.11 -18.09
C ILE A 8 51.30 -10.89 -16.58
N ILE A 9 51.13 -9.64 -16.14
CA ILE A 9 51.00 -9.28 -14.73
C ILE A 9 49.55 -9.54 -14.35
N PHE A 10 49.30 -10.64 -13.63
CA PHE A 10 48.03 -10.93 -12.98
C PHE A 10 47.94 -10.07 -11.71
N ILE A 11 47.25 -8.92 -11.78
CA ILE A 11 46.95 -8.12 -10.60
C ILE A 11 45.82 -8.82 -9.85
N LEU A 12 46.19 -9.55 -8.81
CA LEU A 12 45.27 -10.14 -7.85
C LEU A 12 44.70 -8.99 -7.00
N VAL A 13 43.53 -8.48 -7.38
CA VAL A 13 42.80 -7.49 -6.59
C VAL A 13 42.28 -8.20 -5.33
N PHE A 14 42.96 -7.98 -4.22
CA PHE A 14 42.50 -8.34 -2.88
C PHE A 14 41.23 -7.53 -2.60
N ILE A 15 40.06 -8.12 -2.82
CA ILE A 15 38.79 -7.56 -2.38
C ILE A 15 38.71 -7.87 -0.88
N PRO A 16 38.81 -6.87 0.02
CA PRO A 16 38.60 -7.13 1.43
C PRO A 16 37.14 -7.59 1.59
N ASN A 17 36.98 -8.81 2.07
CA ASN A 17 35.70 -9.34 2.55
C ASN A 17 35.23 -8.43 3.68
N CYS A 18 34.47 -7.39 3.32
CA CYS A 18 33.68 -6.63 4.27
C CYS A 18 32.61 -7.60 4.76
N LEU A 19 32.91 -8.28 5.88
CA LEU A 19 31.94 -9.07 6.62
C LEU A 19 30.88 -8.10 7.15
N TYR A 20 29.88 -7.87 6.31
CA TYR A 20 28.66 -7.18 6.68
C TYR A 20 27.98 -8.06 7.72
N GLN A 21 28.21 -7.76 9.00
CA GLN A 21 27.42 -8.34 10.06
C GLN A 21 26.02 -7.73 9.92
N ALA A 22 25.16 -8.44 9.19
CA ALA A 22 23.73 -8.19 9.23
C ALA A 22 23.30 -8.33 10.70
N GLN A 23 23.05 -7.19 11.36
CA GLN A 23 22.43 -7.20 12.67
C GLN A 23 21.09 -7.92 12.52
N SER A 24 20.99 -9.11 13.10
CA SER A 24 19.73 -9.83 13.17
C SER A 24 18.72 -8.91 13.85
N LYS A 25 17.66 -8.55 13.13
CA LYS A 25 16.55 -7.77 13.68
C LYS A 25 16.11 -8.45 14.98
N PRO A 26 15.98 -7.72 16.11
CA PRO A 26 15.57 -8.33 17.36
C PRO A 26 14.27 -9.10 17.11
N ASN A 27 14.24 -10.34 17.60
CA ASN A 27 13.10 -11.22 17.47
C ASN A 27 12.02 -10.71 18.45
N ILE A 28 11.38 -9.60 18.08
CA ILE A 28 10.21 -9.09 18.77
C ILE A 28 9.15 -10.16 18.53
N GLY A 29 8.82 -10.91 19.58
CA GLY A 29 7.76 -11.92 19.52
C GLY A 29 6.48 -11.33 18.93
N GLU A 30 5.61 -12.19 18.41
CA GLU A 30 4.33 -11.75 17.85
C GLU A 30 3.62 -10.79 18.83
N PRO A 31 3.14 -9.63 18.36
CA PRO A 31 2.53 -8.64 19.23
C PRO A 31 1.39 -9.26 20.03
N THR A 32 1.52 -9.21 21.36
CA THR A 32 0.50 -9.71 22.28
C THR A 32 -0.79 -8.91 22.07
N LEU A 33 -1.90 -9.60 21.79
CA LEU A 33 -3.22 -8.98 21.60
C LEU A 33 -3.68 -8.34 22.92
N ILE A 34 -3.67 -7.00 22.97
CA ILE A 34 -4.26 -6.25 24.07
C ILE A 34 -5.79 -6.27 23.90
N PRO A 35 -6.57 -6.70 24.90
CA PRO A 35 -8.03 -6.75 24.79
C PRO A 35 -8.63 -5.35 24.59
N CYS A 36 -9.77 -5.32 23.90
CA CYS A 36 -10.57 -4.12 23.68
C CYS A 36 -11.34 -3.75 24.97
N SER A 37 -11.44 -2.46 25.30
CA SER A 37 -12.35 -1.99 26.36
C SER A 37 -13.82 -2.04 25.93
N SER A 38 -14.08 -1.74 24.65
CA SER A 38 -15.37 -1.90 23.97
C SER A 38 -15.14 -2.11 22.46
N TYR A 39 -16.20 -2.45 21.73
CA TYR A 39 -16.15 -2.68 20.28
C TYR A 39 -17.30 -1.96 19.59
N ILE A 40 -16.97 -1.16 18.59
CA ILE A 40 -17.91 -0.47 17.71
C ILE A 40 -17.83 -1.16 16.35
N GLN A 41 -18.84 -1.97 16.07
CA GLN A 41 -18.99 -2.73 14.84
C GLN A 41 -19.55 -1.86 13.71
N ASP A 42 -19.09 -2.10 12.48
CA ASP A 42 -19.63 -1.47 11.27
C ASP A 42 -19.93 -2.52 10.21
N ASP A 43 -21.18 -2.98 10.19
CA ASP A 43 -21.68 -3.97 9.23
C ASP A 43 -21.67 -3.46 7.79
N SER A 44 -21.61 -2.13 7.59
CA SER A 44 -21.62 -1.57 6.25
C SER A 44 -20.29 -1.74 5.51
N ILE A 45 -19.18 -1.96 6.23
CA ILE A 45 -17.87 -2.25 5.63
C ILE A 45 -17.89 -3.52 4.77
N ASP A 46 -18.69 -4.52 5.16
CA ASP A 46 -18.66 -5.85 4.53
C ASP A 46 -18.95 -5.84 3.03
N ARG A 47 -19.74 -4.86 2.56
CA ARG A 47 -20.07 -4.71 1.13
C ARG A 47 -18.86 -4.33 0.26
N PHE A 48 -17.81 -3.78 0.86
CA PHE A 48 -16.60 -3.34 0.14
C PHE A 48 -15.49 -4.38 0.17
N ILE A 49 -15.64 -5.46 0.94
CA ILE A 49 -14.58 -6.47 1.11
C ILE A 49 -14.49 -7.33 -0.15
N GLY A 50 -13.26 -7.50 -0.63
CA GLY A 50 -12.98 -8.28 -1.83
C GLY A 50 -11.75 -7.81 -2.59
N THR A 51 -11.52 -8.49 -3.71
CA THR A 51 -10.57 -8.05 -4.73
C THR A 51 -11.34 -7.37 -5.84
N TRP A 52 -10.92 -6.16 -6.19
CA TRP A 52 -11.61 -5.30 -7.13
C TRP A 52 -10.62 -4.84 -8.19
N GLU A 53 -11.00 -4.91 -9.46
CA GLU A 53 -10.15 -4.51 -10.56
C GLU A 53 -10.92 -3.70 -11.59
N GLY A 54 -10.30 -2.66 -12.14
CA GLY A 54 -10.88 -1.84 -13.18
C GLY A 54 -9.82 -1.25 -14.09
N ASN A 55 -10.19 -1.01 -15.34
CA ASN A 55 -9.35 -0.37 -16.35
C ASN A 55 -10.04 0.86 -16.91
N ASN A 56 -9.31 1.96 -17.03
CA ASN A 56 -9.79 3.18 -17.69
C ASN A 56 -8.62 3.82 -18.46
N ASN A 57 -8.76 3.96 -19.78
CA ASN A 57 -7.80 4.64 -20.66
C ASN A 57 -6.34 4.20 -20.45
N GLY A 58 -6.09 2.88 -20.40
CA GLY A 58 -4.76 2.32 -20.24
C GLY A 58 -4.24 2.33 -18.79
N LYS A 59 -5.01 2.84 -17.83
CA LYS A 59 -4.72 2.73 -16.39
C LYS A 59 -5.54 1.59 -15.78
N THR A 60 -4.87 0.62 -15.16
CA THR A 60 -5.52 -0.45 -14.40
C THR A 60 -5.27 -0.22 -12.91
N LEU A 61 -6.32 -0.27 -12.11
CA LEU A 61 -6.23 -0.32 -10.65
C LEU A 61 -6.77 -1.66 -10.17
N LYS A 62 -5.99 -2.32 -9.33
CA LYS A 62 -6.44 -3.45 -8.51
C LYS A 62 -6.40 -3.04 -7.04
N LEU A 63 -7.47 -3.32 -6.31
CA LEU A 63 -7.59 -3.13 -4.86
C LEU A 63 -7.87 -4.49 -4.21
N ILE A 64 -7.21 -4.78 -3.10
CA ILE A 64 -7.54 -5.89 -2.20
C ILE A 64 -7.94 -5.26 -0.88
N LEU A 65 -9.25 -5.27 -0.58
CA LEU A 65 -9.84 -4.65 0.59
C LEU A 65 -10.25 -5.72 1.59
N LYS A 66 -9.82 -5.55 2.85
CA LYS A 66 -10.06 -6.48 3.95
C LYS A 66 -10.59 -5.72 5.17
N LYS A 67 -11.47 -6.37 5.94
CA LYS A 67 -11.96 -5.86 7.22
C LYS A 67 -11.05 -6.37 8.34
N GLU A 68 -10.66 -5.50 9.25
CA GLU A 68 -9.98 -5.89 10.48
C GLU A 68 -10.49 -5.07 11.67
N LYS A 69 -10.54 -5.72 12.84
CA LYS A 69 -10.86 -5.06 14.10
C LYS A 69 -9.58 -4.46 14.66
N ILE A 70 -9.50 -3.13 14.70
CA ILE A 70 -8.32 -2.39 15.12
C ILE A 70 -8.60 -1.68 16.45
N ARG A 71 -7.64 -1.80 17.38
CA ARG A 71 -7.69 -1.13 18.69
C ARG A 71 -7.06 0.25 18.60
N ASP A 72 -7.80 1.29 18.99
CA ASP A 72 -7.23 2.61 19.22
C ASP A 72 -6.31 2.56 20.45
N PRO A 73 -5.01 2.90 20.32
CA PRO A 73 -4.08 2.86 21.43
C PRO A 73 -4.42 3.84 22.56
N ASN A 74 -5.10 4.95 22.26
CA ASN A 74 -5.40 6.00 23.23
C ASN A 74 -6.64 5.69 24.08
N THR A 75 -7.69 5.13 23.45
CA THR A 75 -8.98 4.87 24.12
C THR A 75 -9.15 3.40 24.52
N GLY A 76 -8.40 2.50 23.87
CA GLY A 76 -8.58 1.05 24.00
C GLY A 76 -9.83 0.49 23.35
N ILE A 77 -10.63 1.35 22.70
CA ILE A 77 -11.83 0.96 21.96
C ILE A 77 -11.40 0.34 20.64
N CYS A 78 -12.12 -0.70 20.22
CA CYS A 78 -11.92 -1.34 18.93
C CYS A 78 -12.98 -0.91 17.92
N TYR A 79 -12.57 -0.77 16.66
CA TYR A 79 -13.41 -0.39 15.54
C TYR A 79 -13.14 -1.30 14.35
N ASP A 80 -14.15 -1.54 13.52
CA ASP A 80 -13.92 -2.12 12.20
C ASP A 80 -13.31 -1.06 11.27
N LEU A 81 -12.24 -1.45 10.60
CA LEU A 81 -11.58 -0.64 9.58
C LEU A 81 -11.32 -1.47 8.33
N ILE A 82 -11.28 -0.80 7.19
CA ILE A 82 -10.70 -1.36 5.99
C ILE A 82 -9.19 -1.18 6.04
N PHE A 83 -8.46 -2.26 5.83
CA PHE A 83 -7.06 -2.21 5.42
C PHE A 83 -6.91 -2.94 4.09
N GLY A 84 -5.83 -2.63 3.36
CA GLY A 84 -5.68 -3.26 2.06
C GLY A 84 -4.41 -2.92 1.30
N PHE A 85 -4.41 -3.41 0.06
CA PHE A 85 -3.28 -3.39 -0.86
C PHE A 85 -3.77 -2.95 -2.23
N HIS A 86 -2.88 -2.35 -3.02
CA HIS A 86 -3.20 -1.90 -4.36
C HIS A 86 -2.10 -2.27 -5.35
N LYS A 87 -2.48 -2.32 -6.62
CA LYS A 87 -1.58 -2.39 -7.76
C LYS A 87 -2.05 -1.42 -8.83
N LEU A 88 -1.11 -0.68 -9.39
CA LEU A 88 -1.31 0.27 -10.48
C LEU A 88 -0.49 -0.15 -11.69
N ILE A 89 -1.16 -0.17 -12.85
CA ILE A 89 -0.53 -0.40 -14.15
C ILE A 89 -0.91 0.77 -15.04
N GLU A 90 0.07 1.44 -15.63
CA GLU A 90 -0.13 2.51 -16.60
C GLU A 90 0.46 2.08 -17.95
N ASN A 91 -0.38 2.01 -18.98
CA ASN A 91 0.01 1.63 -20.34
C ASN A 91 0.77 0.29 -20.39
N GLY A 92 0.33 -0.68 -19.60
CA GLY A 92 0.95 -2.01 -19.50
C GLY A 92 2.21 -2.08 -18.62
N VAL A 93 2.66 -0.97 -18.06
CA VAL A 93 3.82 -0.91 -17.15
C VAL A 93 3.33 -0.84 -15.70
N GLU A 94 3.80 -1.76 -14.86
CA GLU A 94 3.53 -1.72 -13.42
C GLU A 94 4.23 -0.49 -12.80
N THR A 95 3.45 0.41 -12.22
CA THR A 95 3.96 1.64 -11.58
C THR A 95 3.94 1.54 -10.06
N GLU A 96 3.04 0.73 -9.50
CA GLU A 96 2.98 0.39 -8.06
C GLU A 96 2.43 -1.01 -7.82
N ASN A 97 2.92 -1.65 -6.77
CA ASN A 97 2.44 -2.97 -6.36
C ASN A 97 2.73 -3.24 -4.89
N SER A 98 1.67 -3.37 -4.10
CA SER A 98 1.72 -3.87 -2.72
C SER A 98 0.96 -5.18 -2.52
N VAL A 99 0.35 -5.75 -3.58
CA VAL A 99 -0.50 -6.94 -3.47
C VAL A 99 0.25 -8.19 -3.04
N GLN A 100 1.57 -8.23 -3.18
CA GLN A 100 2.44 -9.29 -2.66
C GLN A 100 2.40 -9.44 -1.13
N PHE A 101 1.89 -8.44 -0.41
CA PHE A 101 1.71 -8.46 1.04
C PHE A 101 0.27 -8.78 1.46
N ASP A 102 -0.59 -9.21 0.53
CA ASP A 102 -2.00 -9.45 0.83
C ASP A 102 -2.22 -10.51 1.92
N ASN A 103 -1.31 -11.45 2.10
CA ASN A 103 -1.36 -12.45 3.18
C ASN A 103 -1.08 -11.89 4.60
N THR A 104 -0.78 -10.60 4.73
CA THR A 104 -0.51 -9.93 6.01
C THR A 104 -1.76 -9.32 6.64
N ASN A 105 -1.66 -8.94 7.91
CA ASN A 105 -2.68 -8.20 8.66
C ASN A 105 -2.21 -6.76 8.96
N TYR A 106 -3.10 -5.97 9.57
CA TYR A 106 -2.83 -4.59 9.95
C TYR A 106 -1.56 -4.44 10.82
N LEU A 107 -1.38 -5.33 11.80
CA LEU A 107 -0.25 -5.28 12.74
C LEU A 107 1.12 -5.49 12.07
N ASN A 108 1.15 -6.11 10.88
CA ASN A 108 2.40 -6.24 10.12
C ASN A 108 2.88 -4.91 9.51
N GLY A 109 2.02 -3.88 9.45
CA GLY A 109 2.37 -2.54 8.94
C GLY A 109 2.74 -2.53 7.45
N LYS A 110 2.22 -3.48 6.67
CA LYS A 110 2.47 -3.61 5.23
C LYS A 110 1.32 -3.08 4.35
N SER A 111 0.17 -2.77 4.95
CA SER A 111 -0.98 -2.22 4.24
C SER A 111 -0.66 -0.87 3.61
N THR A 112 -1.12 -0.67 2.39
CA THR A 112 -1.05 0.63 1.69
C THR A 112 -2.39 1.33 1.62
N ILE A 113 -3.45 0.70 2.10
CA ILE A 113 -4.80 1.24 2.14
C ILE A 113 -5.26 1.19 3.60
N LEU A 114 -5.86 2.29 4.06
CA LEU A 114 -6.64 2.35 5.28
C LEU A 114 -7.96 3.08 4.97
N GLY A 115 -9.08 2.64 5.52
CA GLY A 115 -10.35 3.31 5.26
C GLY A 115 -11.47 3.00 6.22
N THR A 116 -12.52 3.82 6.14
CA THR A 116 -13.73 3.77 6.95
C THR A 116 -14.93 4.06 6.06
N THR A 117 -16.11 3.54 6.42
CA THR A 117 -17.34 4.03 5.80
C THR A 117 -17.66 5.44 6.31
N ASN A 118 -18.50 6.15 5.56
CA ASN A 118 -19.02 7.43 5.99
C ASN A 118 -20.17 7.20 6.99
N THR A 119 -20.07 7.77 8.19
CA THR A 119 -21.09 7.67 9.24
C THR A 119 -22.46 8.20 8.83
N ASN A 120 -22.52 9.09 7.83
CA ASN A 120 -23.75 9.67 7.30
C ASN A 120 -24.23 9.00 6.01
N ASN A 121 -23.40 8.17 5.38
CA ASN A 121 -23.75 7.46 4.15
C ASN A 121 -22.95 6.16 4.02
N ASN A 122 -23.54 5.08 4.52
CA ASN A 122 -22.95 3.75 4.56
C ASN A 122 -22.73 3.11 3.16
N SER A 123 -23.15 3.78 2.09
CA SER A 123 -22.82 3.40 0.71
C SER A 123 -21.50 4.01 0.22
N HIS A 124 -20.86 4.89 0.99
CA HIS A 124 -19.58 5.49 0.66
C HIS A 124 -18.47 4.99 1.57
N LEU A 125 -17.35 4.63 0.95
CA LEU A 125 -16.10 4.26 1.59
C LEU A 125 -15.05 5.35 1.33
N HIS A 126 -14.41 5.82 2.40
CA HIS A 126 -13.27 6.73 2.32
C HIS A 126 -11.98 5.93 2.53
N LEU A 127 -11.09 5.98 1.55
CA LEU A 127 -9.79 5.32 1.60
C LEU A 127 -8.66 6.35 1.57
N SER A 128 -7.68 6.16 2.43
CA SER A 128 -6.34 6.72 2.29
C SER A 128 -5.44 5.66 1.66
N VAL A 129 -4.88 5.97 0.49
CA VAL A 129 -3.98 5.08 -0.25
C VAL A 129 -2.58 5.68 -0.28
N THR A 130 -1.61 4.98 0.29
CA THR A 130 -0.20 5.34 0.24
C THR A 130 0.41 4.93 -1.09
N HIS A 131 0.79 5.91 -1.89
CA HIS A 131 1.52 5.76 -3.13
C HIS A 131 3.02 5.66 -2.81
N LEU A 132 3.52 4.44 -2.77
CA LEU A 132 4.88 4.06 -2.39
C LEU A 132 5.95 4.74 -3.28
N SER A 133 5.76 4.76 -4.59
CA SER A 133 6.78 5.30 -5.52
C SER A 133 6.84 6.83 -5.57
N LYS A 134 5.74 7.49 -5.18
CA LYS A 134 5.60 8.96 -5.21
C LYS A 134 5.61 9.61 -3.83
N ASN A 135 5.86 8.83 -2.78
CA ASN A 135 5.93 9.30 -1.39
C ASN A 135 4.74 10.20 -1.00
N LYS A 136 3.52 9.76 -1.31
CA LYS A 136 2.29 10.53 -1.03
C LYS A 136 1.15 9.64 -0.58
N ASN A 137 0.13 10.27 -0.02
CA ASN A 137 -1.16 9.64 0.24
C ASN A 137 -2.21 10.26 -0.68
N ILE A 138 -3.17 9.45 -1.11
CA ILE A 138 -4.29 9.82 -1.97
C ILE A 138 -5.57 9.47 -1.21
N ASN A 139 -6.47 10.44 -1.08
CA ASN A 139 -7.82 10.21 -0.62
C ASN A 139 -8.69 9.75 -1.78
N ILE A 140 -9.33 8.59 -1.62
CA ILE A 140 -10.26 8.02 -2.58
C ILE A 140 -11.63 7.90 -1.93
N ILE A 141 -12.67 8.32 -2.64
CA ILE A 141 -14.07 8.07 -2.26
C ILE A 141 -14.62 7.02 -3.21
N ILE A 142 -15.17 5.95 -2.64
CA ILE A 142 -15.75 4.84 -3.38
C ILE A 142 -17.22 4.68 -3.02
N SER A 143 -18.10 4.64 -4.01
CA SER A 143 -19.50 4.26 -3.85
C SER A 143 -19.72 2.78 -4.14
N TYR A 144 -20.52 2.14 -3.29
CA TYR A 144 -21.06 0.82 -3.55
C TYR A 144 -22.19 0.90 -4.57
N ILE A 145 -22.08 0.19 -5.70
CA ILE A 145 -23.15 0.08 -6.70
C ILE A 145 -23.98 -1.18 -6.38
N ASP A 146 -23.32 -2.34 -6.39
CA ASP A 146 -23.90 -3.65 -6.14
C ASP A 146 -22.81 -4.64 -5.70
N SER A 147 -23.14 -5.94 -5.57
CA SER A 147 -22.21 -6.94 -5.05
C SER A 147 -20.99 -7.19 -5.93
N GLU A 148 -21.07 -6.83 -7.21
CA GLU A 148 -20.05 -7.07 -8.24
C GLU A 148 -19.34 -5.78 -8.68
N HIS A 149 -19.88 -4.60 -8.33
CA HIS A 149 -19.37 -3.32 -8.80
C HIS A 149 -19.16 -2.27 -7.70
N LEU A 150 -18.02 -1.58 -7.77
CA LEU A 150 -17.73 -0.36 -7.01
C LEU A 150 -17.44 0.79 -7.98
N LYS A 151 -17.75 2.02 -7.58
CA LYS A 151 -17.39 3.24 -8.33
C LYS A 151 -16.40 4.07 -7.55
N ILE A 152 -15.28 4.45 -8.17
CA ILE A 152 -14.40 5.48 -7.62
C ILE A 152 -14.99 6.84 -8.02
N ASP A 153 -15.59 7.54 -7.06
CA ASP A 153 -16.22 8.83 -7.31
C ASP A 153 -15.18 9.94 -7.41
N ALA A 154 -14.16 9.90 -6.55
CA ALA A 154 -13.14 10.92 -6.47
C ALA A 154 -11.80 10.36 -5.98
N SER A 155 -10.73 10.93 -6.49
CA SER A 155 -9.34 10.71 -6.07
C SER A 155 -8.66 12.07 -5.93
N LYS A 156 -8.12 12.37 -4.74
CA LYS A 156 -7.54 13.68 -4.41
C LYS A 156 -6.24 13.50 -3.62
N ASN A 157 -5.25 14.32 -3.91
CA ASN A 157 -4.09 14.43 -3.02
C ASN A 157 -4.51 15.09 -1.71
N PHE A 158 -3.84 14.74 -0.60
CA PHE A 158 -4.01 15.49 0.64
C PHE A 158 -3.54 16.93 0.46
N GLU A 159 -4.33 17.88 1.00
CA GLU A 159 -3.97 19.29 1.03
C GLU A 159 -2.91 19.56 2.10
N GLY A 160 -2.06 20.57 1.87
CA GLY A 160 -1.03 21.02 2.80
C GLY A 160 0.37 21.08 2.20
N ILE A 161 1.31 21.61 2.99
CA ILE A 161 2.74 21.70 2.60
C ILE A 161 3.40 20.36 2.92
N LYS A 162 3.98 19.71 1.91
CA LYS A 162 4.83 18.53 2.08
C LYS A 162 6.30 18.95 2.00
N VAL A 163 7.03 18.72 3.07
CA VAL A 163 8.48 18.91 3.11
C VAL A 163 9.14 17.70 2.44
N ASN A 164 10.01 17.93 1.46
CA ASN A 164 10.81 16.87 0.86
C ASN A 164 11.88 16.43 1.86
N GLU A 165 11.84 15.16 2.27
CA GLU A 165 12.84 14.59 3.15
C GLU A 165 14.11 14.22 2.37
N PRO A 166 15.32 14.46 2.92
CA PRO A 166 16.56 14.01 2.29
C PRO A 166 16.55 12.51 1.99
N GLY A 167 16.86 12.14 0.74
CA GLY A 167 16.89 10.74 0.30
C GLY A 167 15.54 10.15 -0.13
N LYS A 168 14.44 10.92 -0.07
CA LYS A 168 13.14 10.54 -0.66
C LYS A 168 12.89 11.25 -1.99
N PRO A 169 12.09 10.65 -2.90
CA PRO A 169 11.69 11.34 -4.12
C PRO A 169 10.89 12.61 -3.79
N PRO A 170 10.98 13.66 -4.63
CA PRO A 170 10.16 14.85 -4.49
C PRO A 170 8.67 14.51 -4.49
N TYR A 171 7.88 15.28 -3.75
CA TYR A 171 6.43 15.12 -3.74
C TYR A 171 5.82 15.35 -5.13
N ASP A 172 5.04 14.38 -5.62
CA ASP A 172 4.36 14.47 -6.91
C ASP A 172 2.90 14.91 -6.75
N TYR A 173 2.59 16.12 -7.23
CA TYR A 173 1.25 16.74 -7.19
C TYR A 173 0.26 16.18 -8.22
N SER A 174 0.65 15.30 -9.14
CA SER A 174 -0.27 14.66 -10.08
C SER A 174 -1.30 13.77 -9.35
N ILE A 175 -2.45 13.53 -9.95
CA ILE A 175 -3.41 12.52 -9.45
C ILE A 175 -3.08 11.21 -10.16
N ALA A 176 -2.59 10.22 -9.42
CA ALA A 176 -2.15 8.94 -10.00
C ALA A 176 -3.32 7.99 -10.26
N ILE A 177 -4.24 7.90 -9.29
CA ILE A 177 -5.40 7.02 -9.35
C ILE A 177 -6.55 7.76 -10.05
N PRO A 178 -7.12 7.24 -11.15
CA PRO A 178 -8.21 7.91 -11.87
C PRO A 178 -9.43 8.12 -10.97
N SER A 179 -10.27 9.10 -11.33
CA SER A 179 -11.61 9.26 -10.75
C SER A 179 -12.65 8.86 -11.80
N ASP A 180 -13.90 8.72 -11.36
CA ASP A 180 -15.05 8.37 -12.20
C ASP A 180 -14.82 7.09 -13.02
N PHE A 181 -14.44 6.01 -12.32
CA PHE A 181 -14.26 4.71 -12.95
C PHE A 181 -14.80 3.58 -12.09
N THR A 182 -15.23 2.50 -12.76
CA THR A 182 -15.87 1.34 -12.11
C THR A 182 -14.85 0.23 -11.92
N LEU A 183 -14.89 -0.38 -10.73
CA LEU A 183 -14.17 -1.60 -10.39
C LEU A 183 -15.15 -2.77 -10.41
N THR A 184 -14.69 -3.91 -10.92
CA THR A 184 -15.43 -5.17 -10.93
C THR A 184 -14.78 -6.16 -9.98
N LYS A 185 -15.59 -6.90 -9.25
CA LYS A 185 -15.11 -7.96 -8.36
C LYS A 185 -14.39 -9.07 -9.16
N GLN A 186 -13.37 -9.68 -8.55
CA GLN A 186 -12.57 -10.76 -9.15
C GLN A 186 -12.81 -12.10 -8.45
#